data_AF-E1U5L0-F1
#
_entry.id   AF-E1U5L0-F1
#
_cell.length_a   1.000
_cell.length_b   1.000
_cell.length_c   1.000
_cell.angle_alpha   90.00
_cell.angle_beta   90.00
_cell.angle_gamma   90.00
#
_symmetry.space_group_name_H-M   'P 1'
#
loop_
_entity.id
_entity.type
_entity.pdbx_description
1 polymer ?
#
loop_
_entity_poly.entity_id
_entity_poly.type
_entity_poly.pdbx_seq_one_letter_code
_entity_poly.pdbx_strand_id
1 'polypeptide(L)' 'PGGPAILDQVEQKLALKPEKMKATREVLSEYGNMSSACVLFILDEMRKKSTKDGLKTTGEGLDWGVLFGFGPGLTIET' A
#
# COMPACT_ATOMS: atom_id res chain seq x y z
N PRO A 1 -1.24 -1.74 8.39
CA PRO A 1 -0.03 -1.08 7.88
C PRO A 1 0.76 -0.53 9.06
N GLY A 2 2.09 -0.48 8.99
CA GLY A 2 3.00 -0.20 10.12
C GLY A 2 2.92 1.19 10.77
N GLY A 3 1.85 1.96 10.52
CA GLY A 3 1.63 3.30 11.04
C GLY A 3 2.07 4.41 10.08
N PRO A 4 1.60 5.66 10.29
CA PRO A 4 1.79 6.76 9.35
C PRO A 4 3.27 7.13 9.17
N ALA A 5 4.06 7.13 10.24
CA ALA A 5 5.48 7.48 10.17
C ALA A 5 6.29 6.54 9.27
N ILE A 6 5.96 5.23 9.23
CA ILE A 6 6.62 4.28 8.33
C ILE A 6 6.28 4.60 6.87
N LEU A 7 5.02 4.92 6.59
CA LEU A 7 4.59 5.28 5.24
C LEU A 7 5.26 6.57 4.76
N ASP A 8 5.34 7.58 5.64
CA ASP A 8 5.98 8.86 5.34
C ASP A 8 7.48 8.69 5.05
N GLN A 9 8.18 7.85 5.83
CA GLN A 9 9.59 7.56 5.59
C GLN A 9 9.79 6.80 4.27
N VAL A 10 8.95 5.82 3.93
CA VAL A 10 9.04 5.09 2.66
C VAL A 10 8.79 6.03 1.47
N GLU A 11 7.74 6.85 1.54
CA GLU A 11 7.40 7.83 0.51
C GLU A 11 8.55 8.82 0.27
N GLN A 12 9.11 9.37 1.36
CA GLN A 12 10.21 10.31 1.29
C GLN A 12 11.51 9.68 0.77
N LYS A 13 11.89 8.49 1.28
CA LYS A 13 13.16 7.84 0.94
C LYS A 13 13.19 7.30 -0.48
N LEU A 14 12.05 6.84 -0.99
CA LEU A 14 11.91 6.36 -2.37
C LEU A 14 11.44 7.45 -3.35
N ALA A 15 11.24 8.69 -2.87
CA ALA A 15 10.73 9.81 -3.65
C ALA A 15 9.45 9.46 -4.43
N LEU A 16 8.54 8.74 -3.78
CA LEU A 16 7.28 8.33 -4.38
C LEU A 16 6.35 9.52 -4.48
N LYS A 17 5.53 9.54 -5.54
CA LYS A 17 4.41 10.47 -5.60
C LYS A 17 3.37 10.10 -4.52
N PRO A 18 2.71 11.06 -3.87
CA PRO A 18 1.72 10.78 -2.82
C PRO A 18 0.61 9.81 -3.26
N GLU A 19 0.24 9.84 -4.54
CA GLU A 19 -0.75 8.92 -5.12
C GLU A 19 -0.39 7.44 -4.90
N LYS A 20 0.90 7.09 -4.87
CA LYS A 20 1.37 5.70 -4.76
C LYS A 20 1.16 5.08 -3.38
N MET A 21 0.93 5.90 -2.36
CA MET A 21 0.64 5.43 -1.01
C MET A 21 -0.85 5.54 -0.66
N LYS A 22 -1.71 5.96 -1.60
CA LYS A 22 -3.11 6.29 -1.35
C LYS A 22 -3.91 5.10 -0.78
N ALA A 23 -3.86 3.95 -1.43
CA ALA A 23 -4.56 2.75 -0.95
C ALA A 23 -4.07 2.31 0.45
N THR A 24 -2.76 2.39 0.70
CA THR A 24 -2.17 2.06 2.01
C THR A 24 -2.62 3.01 3.11
N ARG A 25 -2.70 4.32 2.81
CA ARG A 25 -3.17 5.35 3.75
C ARG A 25 -4.66 5.25 4.02
N GLU A 26 -5.48 4.89 3.03
CA GLU A 26 -6.92 4.68 3.23
C GLU A 26 -7.20 3.46 4.10
N VAL A 27 -6.56 2.32 3.82
CA VAL A 27 -6.70 1.14 4.68
C VAL A 27 -6.23 1.44 6.12
N LEU A 28 -5.15 2.20 6.28
CA LEU A 28 -4.71 2.65 7.61
C LEU A 28 -5.76 3.55 8.28
N SER A 29 -6.39 4.46 7.53
CA SER A 29 -7.39 5.39 8.06
C SER A 29 -8.69 4.70 8.46
N GLU A 30 -9.14 3.72 7.67
CA GLU A 30 -10.42 3.04 7.88
C GLU A 30 -10.33 1.90 8.90
N TYR A 31 -9.22 1.16 8.87
CA TYR A 31 -9.09 -0.09 9.63
C TYR A 31 -7.93 -0.10 10.63
N GLY A 32 -7.09 0.93 10.62
CA GLY A 32 -5.88 0.95 11.45
C GLY A 32 -4.87 -0.12 11.06
N ASN A 33 -4.01 -0.50 12.01
CA ASN A 33 -3.04 -1.56 11.80
C ASN A 33 -3.60 -2.94 12.23
N MET A 34 -4.16 -3.68 11.28
CA MET A 34 -4.61 -5.07 11.42
C MET A 34 -3.47 -6.11 11.24
N SER A 35 -2.21 -5.73 11.49
CA SER A 35 -1.05 -6.61 11.33
C SER A 35 -0.90 -7.12 9.89
N SER A 36 -0.60 -8.41 9.70
CA SER A 36 -0.36 -9.06 8.41
C SER A 36 -1.55 -8.97 7.44
N ALA A 37 -2.78 -8.98 7.95
CA ALA A 37 -3.98 -8.95 7.11
C ALA A 37 -4.11 -7.66 6.28
N CYS A 38 -3.48 -6.56 6.72
CA CYS A 38 -3.56 -5.27 6.06
C CYS A 38 -3.15 -5.30 4.60
N VAL A 39 -2.17 -6.14 4.25
CA VAL A 39 -1.65 -6.17 2.88
C VAL A 39 -2.72 -6.65 1.89
N LEU A 40 -3.56 -7.58 2.30
CA LEU A 40 -4.66 -8.09 1.48
C LEU A 40 -5.73 -7.02 1.26
N PHE A 41 -6.02 -6.24 2.29
CA PHE A 41 -6.97 -5.11 2.20
C PHE A 41 -6.43 -4.01 1.28
N ILE A 42 -5.13 -3.74 1.31
CA ILE A 42 -4.50 -2.73 0.45
C ILE A 42 -4.57 -3.15 -1.02
N LEU A 43 -4.26 -4.41 -1.32
CA LEU A 43 -4.39 -4.95 -2.68
C LEU A 43 -5.84 -4.96 -3.16
N ASP A 44 -6.78 -5.30 -2.27
CA ASP A 44 -8.22 -5.28 -2.58
C ASP A 44 -8.72 -3.86 -2.86
N GLU A 45 -8.28 -2.87 -2.09
CA GLU A 45 -8.62 -1.47 -2.30
C GLU A 45 -8.03 -0.94 -3.62
N MET A 46 -6.76 -1.25 -3.89
CA MET A 46 -6.07 -0.87 -5.13
C MET A 46 -6.78 -1.42 -6.37
N ARG A 47 -7.16 -2.70 -6.38
CA ARG A 47 -7.86 -3.29 -7.54
C ARG A 47 -9.26 -2.71 -7.75
N LYS A 48 -10.01 -2.48 -6.65
CA LYS A 48 -11.37 -1.93 -6.70
C LYS A 48 -11.35 -0.52 -7.27
N LYS A 49 -10.41 0.30 -6.82
CA LYS A 49 -10.21 1.66 -7.32
C LYS A 49 -9.77 1.69 -8.77
N SER A 50 -8.79 0.86 -9.14
CA SER A 50 -8.34 0.80 -10.51
C SER A 50 -9.49 0.43 -11.47
N THR A 51 -10.37 -0.47 -11.04
CA THR A 51 -11.58 -0.84 -11.79
C THR A 51 -12.58 0.31 -11.87
N LYS A 52 -12.85 0.98 -10.75
CA LYS A 52 -13.76 2.13 -10.66
C LYS A 52 -13.31 3.31 -11.54
N ASP A 53 -12.01 3.53 -11.60
CA ASP A 53 -11.39 4.62 -12.36
C ASP A 53 -11.14 4.24 -13.84
N GLY A 54 -11.53 3.04 -14.26
CA GLY A 54 -11.41 2.58 -15.66
C GLY A 54 -9.96 2.38 -16.12
N LEU A 55 -9.04 2.08 -15.20
CA LEU A 55 -7.63 1.89 -15.50
C LEU A 55 -7.39 0.55 -16.20
N LYS A 56 -6.31 0.49 -16.99
CA LYS A 56 -5.98 -0.70 -17.81
C LYS A 56 -5.64 -1.94 -16.99
N THR A 57 -5.15 -1.78 -15.76
CA THR A 57 -4.70 -2.89 -14.91
C THR A 57 -5.27 -2.73 -13.50
N THR A 58 -5.27 -3.80 -12.72
CA THR A 58 -5.66 -3.77 -11.29
C THR A 58 -4.64 -3.08 -10.39
N GLY A 59 -3.47 -2.72 -10.91
CA GLY A 59 -2.37 -2.05 -10.22
C GLY A 59 -2.19 -0.60 -10.67
N GLU A 60 -3.27 0.17 -10.67
CA GLU A 60 -3.26 1.60 -11.06
C GLU A 60 -2.82 1.87 -12.51
N GLY A 61 -3.10 0.94 -13.43
CA GLY A 61 -2.67 1.05 -14.83
C GLY A 61 -1.19 0.75 -15.06
N LEU A 62 -0.47 0.28 -14.05
CA LEU A 62 0.91 -0.20 -14.17
C LEU A 62 0.95 -1.72 -14.40
N ASP A 63 1.97 -2.17 -15.11
CA ASP A 63 2.21 -3.60 -15.38
C ASP A 63 2.94 -4.29 -14.21
N TRP A 64 3.68 -3.52 -13.40
CA TRP A 64 4.48 -4.01 -12.29
C TRP A 64 4.20 -3.26 -11.02
N GLY A 65 4.27 -3.97 -9.90
CA GLY A 65 4.17 -3.44 -8.55
C GLY A 65 5.12 -4.19 -7.61
N VAL A 66 5.37 -3.60 -6.46
CA VAL A 66 6.12 -4.22 -5.38
C VAL A 66 5.31 -4.10 -4.09
N LEU A 67 5.37 -5.15 -3.28
CA LEU A 67 4.72 -5.22 -1.98
C LEU A 67 5.82 -5.33 -0.93
N PHE A 68 5.63 -4.69 0.22
CA PHE A 68 6.58 -4.77 1.33
C PHE A 68 5.85 -5.07 2.63
N GLY A 69 6.26 -6.13 3.31
CA GLY A 69 5.88 -6.45 4.69
C GLY A 69 7.04 -6.17 5.65
N PHE A 70 6.77 -5.47 6.75
CA PHE A 70 7.74 -5.23 7.83
C PHE A 70 7.25 -5.91 9.12
N GLY A 71 8.06 -6.82 9.68
CA GLY A 71 7.71 -7.63 10.85
C GLY A 71 8.79 -7.67 11.94
N PRO A 72 8.51 -8.32 13.09
CA PRO A 72 9.47 -8.47 14.19
C PRO A 72 10.80 -9.07 13.73
N GLY A 73 11.92 -8.50 14.17
CA GLY A 73 13.25 -8.88 13.69
C GLY A 73 14.27 -7.75 13.74
N LEU A 74 14.32 -6.78 12.83
CA LEU A 74 13.47 -6.39 11.70
C LEU A 74 13.51 -7.39 10.53
N THR A 75 12.34 -7.85 10.08
CA THR A 75 12.20 -8.70 8.87
C THR A 75 11.51 -7.91 7.76
N ILE A 76 11.98 -8.06 6.52
CA ILE A 76 11.38 -7.47 5.31
C ILE A 76 10.96 -8.62 4.39
N GLU A 77 9.70 -8.63 3.99
CA GLU A 77 9.14 -9.56 3.00
C GLU A 77 8.73 -8.77 1.74
N THR A 78 8.99 -9.32 0.57
CA THR A 78 8.73 -8.72 -0.75
C THR A 78 7.90 -9.61 -1.65
#